data_AF-A0A3B0YUK2-F1
#
_entry.id   AF-A0A3B0YUK2-F1
#
_cell.length_a   1.000
_cell.length_b   1.000
_cell.length_c   1.000
_cell.angle_alpha   90.00
_cell.angle_beta   90.00
_cell.angle_gamma   90.00
#
_symmetry.space_group_name_H-M   'P 1'
#
loop_
_entity.id
_entity.type
_entity.pdbx_description
1 polymer ?
#
loop_
_entity_poly.entity_id
_entity_poly.type
_entity_poly.pdbx_seq_one_letter_code
_entity_poly.pdbx_strand_id
1 'polypeptide(L)' 'MTRRKPMPGVSRETRLSEEGLQRLERQLNSGTVSKAVLTQWVRRYGTDAQLIIDKYATLKKYPDK' A
#
# COMPACT_ATOMS: atom_id res chain seq x y z
N MET A 1 26.69 -13.00 0.06
CA MET A 1 25.79 -12.80 -1.10
C MET A 1 24.53 -13.66 -0.93
N THR A 2 23.55 -13.21 -0.16
CA THR A 2 22.31 -13.99 0.07
C THR A 2 21.26 -13.64 -1.00
N ARG A 3 21.32 -14.33 -2.15
CA ARG A 3 20.23 -14.33 -3.14
C ARG A 3 19.02 -15.04 -2.51
N ARG A 4 18.06 -14.27 -1.97
CA ARG A 4 16.77 -14.81 -1.55
C ARG A 4 16.09 -15.40 -2.80
N LYS A 5 15.99 -16.73 -2.86
CA LYS A 5 15.32 -17.45 -3.95
C LYS A 5 13.87 -16.95 -4.05
N PRO A 6 13.37 -16.55 -5.23
CA PRO A 6 11.95 -16.23 -5.38
C PRO A 6 11.14 -17.50 -5.09
N MET A 7 10.20 -17.43 -4.14
CA MET A 7 9.29 -18.55 -3.85
C MET A 7 8.48 -18.87 -5.12
N PRO A 8 8.61 -20.07 -5.70
CA PRO A 8 7.78 -20.49 -6.83
C PRO A 8 6.39 -20.79 -6.28
N GLY A 9 5.40 -19.98 -6.65
CA GLY A 9 4.00 -20.21 -6.24
C GLY A 9 3.19 -18.95 -5.95
N VAL A 10 3.83 -17.79 -5.77
CA VAL A 10 3.09 -16.52 -5.77
C VAL A 10 2.95 -16.04 -7.21
N SER A 11 1.73 -16.10 -7.75
CA SER A 11 1.41 -15.53 -9.06
C SER A 11 1.97 -14.12 -9.13
N ARG A 12 2.56 -13.77 -10.29
CA ARG A 12 3.21 -12.47 -10.52
C ARG A 12 2.35 -11.28 -10.05
N GLU A 13 1.04 -11.42 -10.15
CA GLU A 13 0.02 -10.48 -9.71
C GLU A 13 0.05 -10.26 -8.18
N THR A 14 0.13 -11.33 -7.39
CA THR A 14 0.21 -11.26 -5.92
C THR A 14 1.44 -10.48 -5.47
N ARG A 15 2.61 -10.78 -6.05
CA ARG A 15 3.86 -10.10 -5.72
C ARG A 15 3.86 -8.62 -6.13
N LEU A 16 3.27 -8.30 -7.28
CA LEU A 16 3.10 -6.92 -7.73
C LEU A 16 2.11 -6.15 -6.85
N SER A 17 1.09 -6.83 -6.32
CA SER A 17 0.16 -6.27 -5.34
C SER A 17 0.86 -5.94 -4.02
N GLU A 18 1.67 -6.84 -3.47
CA GLU A 18 2.42 -6.59 -2.23
C GLU A 18 3.41 -5.42 -2.33
N GLU A 19 4.15 -5.33 -3.44
CA GLU A 19 5.07 -4.19 -3.65
C GLU A 19 4.31 -2.89 -3.93
N GLY A 20 3.15 -2.96 -4.60
CA GLY A 20 2.26 -1.83 -4.80
C GLY A 20 1.74 -1.26 -3.48
N LEU A 21 1.21 -2.11 -2.61
CA LEU A 21 0.67 -1.71 -1.30
C LEU A 21 1.77 -1.09 -0.40
N GLN A 22 2.98 -1.62 -0.42
CA GLN A 22 4.12 -1.01 0.30
C GLN A 22 4.45 0.40 -0.21
N ARG A 23 4.31 0.65 -1.52
CA ARG A 23 4.51 2.00 -2.07
C ARG A 23 3.41 2.95 -1.62
N LEU A 24 2.16 2.50 -1.59
CA LEU A 24 1.03 3.27 -1.08
C LEU A 24 1.27 3.69 0.38
N GLU A 25 1.70 2.77 1.24
CA GLU A 25 2.04 3.06 2.64
C GLU A 25 3.14 4.13 2.75
N ARG A 26 4.23 3.98 2.00
CA ARG A 26 5.31 4.98 1.98
C ARG A 26 4.81 6.34 1.53
N GLN A 27 3.95 6.38 0.51
CA GLN A 27 3.40 7.63 -0.02
C GLN A 27 2.49 8.32 0.99
N LEU A 28 1.67 7.56 1.72
CA LEU A 28 0.81 8.07 2.80
C LEU A 28 1.61 8.55 4.01
N ASN A 29 2.70 7.87 4.33
CA ASN A 29 3.61 8.25 5.41
C ASN A 29 4.41 9.52 5.06
N SER A 30 4.88 9.65 3.82
CA SER A 30 5.67 10.81 3.37
C SER A 30 4.88 12.10 3.23
N GLY A 31 3.54 12.09 3.24
CA GLY A 31 2.77 13.33 3.21
C GLY A 31 1.36 13.21 2.68
N THR A 32 0.91 14.26 1.99
CA THR A 32 -0.47 14.39 1.52
C THR A 32 -0.62 13.76 0.15
N VAL A 33 -1.29 12.61 0.08
CA VAL A 33 -1.67 11.97 -1.18
C VAL A 33 -3.02 12.52 -1.62
N SER A 34 -3.11 12.95 -2.88
CA SER A 34 -4.37 13.46 -3.43
C SER A 34 -5.44 12.38 -3.51
N LYS A 35 -6.71 12.77 -3.30
CA LYS A 35 -7.87 11.87 -3.37
C LYS A 35 -7.94 11.09 -4.69
N ALA A 36 -7.62 11.73 -5.82
CA ALA A 36 -7.58 11.07 -7.13
C ALA A 36 -6.58 9.91 -7.19
N VAL A 37 -5.39 10.09 -6.59
CA VAL A 37 -4.36 9.05 -6.52
C VAL A 37 -4.84 7.91 -5.62
N LEU A 38 -5.43 8.21 -4.46
CA LEU A 38 -6.01 7.20 -3.57
C LEU A 38 -7.10 6.38 -4.28
N THR A 39 -7.99 7.03 -5.03
CA THR A 39 -9.01 6.33 -5.84
C THR A 39 -8.38 5.41 -6.88
N GLN A 40 -7.27 5.81 -7.50
CA GLN A 40 -6.56 4.97 -8.45
C GLN A 40 -5.91 3.75 -7.77
N TRP A 41 -5.39 3.91 -6.56
CA TRP A 41 -4.89 2.79 -5.75
C TRP A 41 -6.02 1.80 -5.42
N VAL A 42 -7.17 2.29 -4.97
CA VAL A 42 -8.35 1.44 -4.67
C VAL A 42 -8.86 0.74 -5.93
N ARG A 43 -8.88 1.40 -7.09
CA ARG A 43 -9.25 0.76 -8.36
C ARG A 43 -8.29 -0.35 -8.78
N ARG A 44 -6.99 -0.22 -8.45
CA ARG A 44 -5.94 -1.13 -8.91
C ARG A 44 -5.72 -2.33 -7.97
N TYR A 45 -5.83 -2.11 -6.66
CA TYR A 45 -5.54 -3.11 -5.64
C TYR A 45 -6.76 -3.44 -4.77
N GLY A 46 -7.91 -2.82 -5.05
CA GLY A 46 -9.17 -3.14 -4.40
C GLY A 46 -9.20 -2.82 -2.91
N THR A 47 -9.77 -3.75 -2.16
CA THR A 47 -10.02 -3.64 -0.72
C THR A 47 -8.74 -3.46 0.09
N ASP A 48 -7.63 -4.10 -0.30
CA ASP A 48 -6.35 -3.99 0.42
C ASP A 48 -5.83 -2.55 0.46
N ALA A 49 -5.90 -1.84 -0.68
CA ALA A 49 -5.54 -0.43 -0.71
C ALA A 49 -6.50 0.43 0.13
N GLN A 50 -7.79 0.13 0.12
CA GLN A 50 -8.80 0.84 0.91
C GLN A 50 -8.53 0.72 2.42
N LEU A 51 -8.17 -0.47 2.90
CA LEU A 51 -7.82 -0.73 4.31
C LEU A 51 -6.59 0.08 4.75
N ILE A 52 -5.56 0.15 3.91
CA ILE A 52 -4.37 0.94 4.19
C ILE A 52 -4.72 2.44 4.27
N ILE A 53 -5.49 2.95 3.31
CA ILE A 53 -5.88 4.36 3.28
C ILE A 53 -6.67 4.72 4.54
N ASP A 54 -7.62 3.88 4.94
CA ASP A 54 -8.44 4.08 6.14
C ASP A 54 -7.60 4.07 7.43
N LYS A 55 -6.69 3.09 7.55
CA LYS A 55 -5.74 3.02 8.66
C LYS A 55 -4.93 4.31 8.79
N TYR A 56 -4.35 4.80 7.69
CA TYR A 56 -3.55 6.03 7.72
C TYR A 56 -4.39 7.29 7.93
N ALA A 57 -5.63 7.34 7.43
CA ALA A 57 -6.55 8.44 7.70
C ALA A 57 -6.90 8.51 9.19
N THR A 58 -7.13 7.36 9.83
CA THR A 58 -7.37 7.26 11.27
C THR A 58 -6.13 7.65 12.08
N LEU A 59 -4.94 7.17 11.69
CA LEU A 59 -3.68 7.53 12.34
C LEU A 59 -3.37 9.02 12.24
N LYS A 60 -3.58 9.66 11.07
CA LYS A 60 -3.40 11.11 10.93
C LYS A 60 -4.42 11.94 11.71
N LYS A 61 -5.60 11.38 12.00
CA LYS A 61 -6.65 12.06 12.77
C LYS A 61 -6.33 12.09 14.27
N TYR A 62 -5.51 11.15 14.75
CA TYR A 62 -5.02 11.09 16.12
C TYR A 62 -3.50 10.92 16.12
N PRO A 63 -2.73 11.97 15.81
CA PRO A 63 -1.33 11.96 16.17
C PRO A 63 -1.29 11.94 17.70
N ASP A 64 -0.90 10.80 18.26
CA ASP A 64 -0.68 10.63 19.70
C ASP A 64 0.16 11.82 20.20
N LYS A 65 -0.37 12.49 21.23
CA LYS A 65 0.01 13.83 21.66
C LYS A 65 1.25 13.82 22.54
#